data_AF-A0A7C3P4R6-F1
#
_entry.id   AF-A0A7C3P4R6-F1
#
_cell.length_a   1.000
_cell.length_b   1.000
_cell.length_c   1.000
_cell.angle_alpha   90.00
_cell.angle_beta   90.00
_cell.angle_gamma   90.00
#
_symmetry.space_group_name_H-M   'P 1'
#
loop_
_entity.id
_entity.type
_entity.pdbx_description
1 polymer ?
#
loop_
_entity_poly.entity_id
_entity_poly.type
_entity_poly.pdbx_seq_one_letter_code
_entity_poly.pdbx_strand_id
1 'polypeptide(L)'
;MAYAAKDYNTLIGMEGFSETLLKNHFTLYQGYVTNTNKVMDTLSEMAKGGKIGTPEYAELKRRLGWEFNGMRLHELYFENLGGKGALNKGGKLGKKLVEEFGSYENWEADFKGVGTVRGIGWAILYQDN
;
A
#
# COMPACT_ATOMS: atom_id res chain seq x y z
N MET A 1 2.10 13.57 -16.67
CA MET A 1 3.48 13.10 -16.46
C MET A 1 3.42 11.74 -15.80
N ALA A 2 4.28 10.80 -16.20
CA ALA A 2 4.32 9.48 -15.60
C ALA A 2 4.72 9.57 -14.13
N TYR A 3 4.13 8.72 -13.29
CA TYR A 3 4.47 8.60 -11.88
C TYR A 3 5.87 7.97 -11.75
N ALA A 4 6.73 8.58 -10.93
CA ALA A 4 8.08 8.09 -10.68
C ALA A 4 8.11 7.21 -9.43
N ALA A 5 8.78 6.06 -9.51
CA ALA A 5 9.00 5.20 -8.37
C ALA A 5 9.91 5.88 -7.34
N LYS A 6 9.60 5.69 -6.06
CA LYS A 6 10.44 6.13 -4.93
C LYS A 6 11.56 5.12 -4.69
N ASP A 7 12.69 5.61 -4.18
CA ASP A 7 13.81 4.75 -3.78
C ASP A 7 13.70 4.40 -2.29
N TYR A 8 13.71 3.09 -1.99
CA TYR A 8 13.63 2.53 -0.63
C TYR A 8 14.87 1.71 -0.24
N ASN A 9 15.97 1.84 -0.99
CA ASN A 9 17.22 1.13 -0.70
C ASN A 9 17.78 1.40 0.71
N THR A 10 17.39 2.50 1.35
CA THR A 10 17.74 2.82 2.75
C THR A 10 17.21 1.81 3.77
N LEU A 11 16.23 0.97 3.41
CA LEU A 11 15.71 -0.11 4.26
C LEU A 11 16.58 -1.37 4.23
N ILE A 12 17.54 -1.49 3.31
CA ILE A 12 18.44 -2.66 3.25
C ILE A 12 19.31 -2.71 4.50
N GLY A 13 19.34 -3.88 5.15
CA GLY A 13 20.05 -4.09 6.42
C GLY A 13 19.18 -3.87 7.67
N MET A 14 17.89 -3.57 7.51
CA MET A 14 16.94 -3.51 8.62
C MET A 14 16.77 -4.88 9.29
N GLU A 15 16.73 -4.90 10.62
CA GLU A 15 16.53 -6.12 11.41
C GLU A 15 15.19 -6.80 11.07
N GLY A 16 15.20 -8.14 11.03
CA GLY A 16 14.01 -8.95 10.75
C GLY A 16 13.71 -9.17 9.25
N PHE A 17 14.45 -8.52 8.34
CA PHE A 17 14.26 -8.66 6.89
C PHE A 17 15.57 -9.07 6.21
N SER A 18 15.51 -10.06 5.32
CA SER A 18 16.66 -10.38 4.48
C SER A 18 16.78 -9.39 3.32
N GLU A 19 18.02 -9.15 2.88
CA GLU A 19 18.27 -8.31 1.70
C GLU A 19 17.55 -8.84 0.46
N THR A 20 17.56 -10.16 0.25
CA THR A 20 16.84 -10.81 -0.86
C THR A 20 15.34 -10.54 -0.81
N LEU A 21 14.72 -10.61 0.36
CA LEU A 21 13.29 -10.32 0.53
C LEU A 21 12.99 -8.87 0.10
N LEU A 22 13.76 -7.90 0.62
CA LEU A 22 13.55 -6.48 0.31
C LEU A 22 13.77 -6.17 -1.17
N LYS A 23 14.85 -6.67 -1.78
CA LYS A 23 15.12 -6.46 -3.22
C LYS A 23 14.02 -7.03 -4.11
N ASN A 24 13.49 -8.21 -3.78
CA ASN A 24 12.36 -8.78 -4.50
C ASN A 24 11.10 -7.92 -4.31
N HIS A 25 10.87 -7.40 -3.11
CA HIS A 25 9.71 -6.55 -2.81
C HIS A 25 9.78 -5.21 -3.53
N PHE A 26 10.96 -4.59 -3.62
CA PHE A 26 11.19 -3.37 -4.39
C PHE A 26 10.97 -3.59 -5.89
N THR A 27 11.40 -4.75 -6.42
CA THR A 27 11.17 -5.12 -7.82
C THR A 27 9.68 -5.27 -8.11
N LEU A 28 8.92 -5.91 -7.21
CA LEU A 28 7.47 -6.02 -7.31
C LEU A 28 6.80 -4.63 -7.31
N TYR A 29 7.20 -3.75 -6.39
CA TYR A 29 6.75 -2.36 -6.34
C TYR A 29 7.03 -1.59 -7.65
N GLN A 30 8.24 -1.71 -8.19
CA GLN A 30 8.61 -1.09 -9.47
C GLN A 30 7.71 -1.58 -10.62
N GLY A 31 7.31 -2.86 -10.59
CA GLY A 31 6.34 -3.43 -11.51
C GLY A 31 4.98 -2.74 -11.42
N TYR A 32 4.45 -2.53 -10.21
CA TYR A 32 3.19 -1.82 -10.00
C TYR A 32 3.24 -0.37 -10.48
N VAL A 33 4.33 0.35 -10.25
CA VAL A 33 4.51 1.73 -10.77
C VAL A 33 4.46 1.73 -12.31
N THR A 34 5.22 0.83 -12.92
CA THR A 34 5.30 0.70 -14.39
C THR A 34 3.93 0.39 -14.99
N ASN A 35 3.22 -0.58 -14.43
CA ASN A 35 1.91 -0.99 -14.92
C ASN A 35 0.82 0.06 -14.64
N THR A 36 0.89 0.78 -13.51
CA THR A 36 -0.03 1.89 -13.22
C THR A 36 0.07 2.96 -14.31
N ASN A 37 1.30 3.39 -14.65
CA ASN A 37 1.52 4.34 -15.74
C ASN A 37 0.96 3.82 -17.06
N LYS A 38 1.29 2.57 -17.43
CA LYS A 38 0.82 1.95 -18.67
C LYS A 38 -0.72 1.88 -18.76
N VAL A 39 -1.39 1.47 -17.68
CA VAL A 39 -2.86 1.38 -17.64
C VAL A 39 -3.49 2.78 -17.74
N MET A 40 -2.93 3.76 -17.03
CA MET A 40 -3.41 5.15 -17.07
C MET A 40 -3.27 5.77 -18.47
N ASP A 41 -2.12 5.57 -19.13
CA ASP A 41 -1.88 6.06 -20.48
C ASP A 41 -2.85 5.39 -21.48
N THR A 42 -2.99 4.05 -21.39
CA THR A 42 -3.91 3.29 -22.26
C THR A 42 -5.37 3.75 -22.07
N LEU A 43 -5.82 3.92 -20.82
CA LEU A 43 -7.17 4.41 -20.53
C LEU A 43 -7.40 5.84 -21.08
N SER A 44 -6.37 6.70 -21.01
CA SER A 44 -6.41 8.06 -21.55
C SER A 44 -6.53 8.06 -23.07
N GLU A 45 -5.77 7.22 -23.76
CA GLU A 45 -5.85 7.04 -25.22
C GLU A 45 -7.21 6.50 -25.65
N MET A 46 -7.73 5.48 -24.95
CA MET A 46 -9.05 4.92 -25.22
C MET A 46 -10.16 5.95 -25.03
N ALA A 47 -10.07 6.78 -23.98
CA ALA A 47 -11.03 7.86 -23.75
C ALA A 47 -11.02 8.89 -24.89
N LYS A 48 -9.84 9.35 -25.32
CA LYS A 48 -9.69 10.29 -26.45
C LYS A 48 -10.16 9.69 -27.77
N GLY A 49 -10.00 8.38 -27.94
CA GLY A 49 -10.46 7.63 -29.12
C GLY A 49 -11.94 7.24 -29.10
N GLY A 50 -12.74 7.73 -28.15
CA GLY A 50 -14.18 7.45 -28.09
C GLY A 50 -14.53 6.03 -27.67
N LYS A 51 -13.63 5.31 -27.00
CA LYS A 51 -13.82 3.91 -26.54
C LYS A 51 -14.33 3.80 -25.10
N ILE A 52 -14.83 4.89 -24.53
CA ILE A 52 -15.48 4.82 -23.21
C ILE A 52 -16.73 3.94 -23.33
N GLY A 53 -16.88 3.01 -22.39
CA GLY A 53 -18.02 2.09 -22.37
C GLY A 53 -17.83 0.78 -23.13
N THR A 54 -16.70 0.58 -23.83
CA THR A 54 -16.39 -0.74 -24.40
C THR A 54 -15.95 -1.72 -23.30
N PRO A 55 -16.12 -3.04 -23.51
CA PRO A 55 -15.67 -4.05 -22.56
C PRO A 55 -14.17 -3.93 -22.21
N GLU A 56 -13.31 -3.61 -23.17
CA GLU A 56 -11.87 -3.46 -22.96
C GLU A 56 -11.55 -2.28 -22.05
N TYR A 57 -12.26 -1.16 -22.21
CA TYR A 57 -12.11 0.01 -21.34
C TYR A 57 -12.53 -0.35 -19.92
N ALA A 58 -13.68 -1.03 -19.77
CA ALA A 58 -14.20 -1.45 -18.47
C ALA A 58 -13.21 -2.38 -17.73
N GLU A 59 -12.62 -3.36 -18.42
CA GLU A 59 -11.65 -4.26 -17.81
C GLU A 59 -10.34 -3.56 -17.42
N LEU A 60 -9.82 -2.66 -18.25
CA LEU A 60 -8.65 -1.85 -17.87
C LEU A 60 -8.95 -0.93 -16.69
N LYS A 61 -10.16 -0.35 -16.64
CA LYS A 61 -10.58 0.49 -15.54
C LYS A 61 -10.68 -0.30 -14.23
N ARG A 62 -11.18 -1.55 -14.28
CA ARG A 62 -11.18 -2.48 -13.14
C ARG A 62 -9.75 -2.87 -12.73
N ARG A 63 -8.87 -3.15 -13.70
CA ARG A 63 -7.45 -3.49 -13.47
C ARG A 63 -6.66 -2.34 -12.83
N LEU A 64 -7.01 -1.09 -13.12
CA LEU A 64 -6.37 0.08 -12.52
C LEU A 64 -6.38 0.01 -10.98
N GLY A 65 -7.47 -0.48 -10.38
CA GLY A 65 -7.55 -0.67 -8.94
C GLY A 65 -6.49 -1.62 -8.39
N TRP A 66 -6.12 -2.67 -9.13
CA TRP A 66 -5.06 -3.59 -8.73
C TRP A 66 -3.67 -2.94 -8.81
N GLU A 67 -3.34 -2.33 -9.94
CA GLU A 67 -2.01 -1.74 -10.15
C GLU A 67 -1.79 -0.52 -9.24
N PHE A 68 -2.77 0.39 -9.19
CA PHE A 68 -2.65 1.63 -8.42
C PHE A 68 -2.60 1.37 -6.91
N ASN A 69 -3.46 0.48 -6.39
CA ASN A 69 -3.38 0.13 -4.97
C ASN A 69 -2.12 -0.69 -4.68
N GLY A 70 -1.69 -1.57 -5.59
CA GLY A 70 -0.40 -2.26 -5.49
C GLY A 70 0.74 -1.26 -5.31
N MET A 71 0.81 -0.23 -6.16
CA MET A 71 1.79 0.84 -6.03
C MET A 71 1.65 1.58 -4.69
N ARG A 72 0.46 2.09 -4.37
CA ARG A 72 0.31 3.03 -3.25
C ARG A 72 0.42 2.36 -1.89
N LEU A 73 -0.07 1.13 -1.74
CA LEU A 73 0.02 0.38 -0.49
C LEU A 73 1.46 -0.05 -0.20
N HIS A 74 2.26 -0.37 -1.23
CA HIS A 74 3.69 -0.64 -1.04
C HIS A 74 4.46 0.60 -0.60
N GLU A 75 4.15 1.78 -1.13
CA GLU A 75 4.78 3.02 -0.66
C GLU A 75 4.46 3.29 0.81
N LEU A 76 3.18 3.20 1.20
CA LEU A 76 2.78 3.36 2.60
C LEU A 76 3.43 2.32 3.51
N TYR A 77 3.56 1.08 3.02
CA TYR A 77 4.24 0.01 3.75
C TYR A 77 5.71 0.35 3.99
N PHE A 78 6.47 0.68 2.94
CA PHE A 78 7.90 1.00 3.08
C PHE A 78 8.15 2.27 3.91
N GLU A 79 7.29 3.28 3.78
CA GLU A 79 7.37 4.52 4.57
C GLU A 79 7.06 4.30 6.05
N ASN A 80 6.39 3.20 6.40
CA ASN A 80 6.10 2.82 7.77
C ASN A 80 7.18 1.91 8.41
N LEU A 81 8.28 1.63 7.70
CA LEU A 81 9.41 0.81 8.16
C LEU A 81 10.63 1.66 8.57
N GLY A 82 11.60 1.04 9.23
CA GLY A 82 12.91 1.64 9.56
C GLY A 82 12.95 2.53 10.81
N GLY A 83 11.81 2.83 11.42
CA GLY A 83 11.74 3.56 12.68
C GLY A 83 11.99 2.69 13.93
N LYS A 84 12.56 3.29 14.98
CA LYS A 84 12.67 2.68 16.33
C LYS A 84 11.71 3.30 17.35
N GLY A 85 10.85 4.21 16.90
CA GLY A 85 9.93 4.94 17.77
C GLY A 85 8.78 4.05 18.23
N ALA A 86 8.55 4.00 19.54
CA ALA A 86 7.32 3.45 20.09
C ALA A 86 6.16 4.43 19.92
N LEU A 87 4.92 3.91 19.89
CA LEU A 87 3.73 4.75 19.92
C LEU A 87 3.73 5.63 21.17
N ASN A 88 3.56 6.95 20.97
CA ASN A 88 3.23 7.84 22.07
C ASN A 88 1.77 7.60 22.52
N LYS A 89 1.59 6.80 23.57
CA LYS A 89 0.27 6.46 24.14
C LYS A 89 -0.54 7.69 24.59
N GLY A 90 0.13 8.77 25.02
CA GLY A 90 -0.52 10.04 25.39
C GLY A 90 -0.80 10.98 24.22
N GLY A 91 -0.28 10.67 23.02
CA GLY A 91 -0.48 11.44 21.80
C GLY A 91 -1.88 11.25 21.21
N LYS A 92 -2.18 12.01 20.15
CA LYS A 92 -3.49 12.00 19.48
C LYS A 92 -3.88 10.58 19.02
N LEU A 93 -2.96 9.87 18.37
CA LEU A 93 -3.19 8.50 17.90
C LEU A 93 -3.42 7.53 19.07
N GLY A 94 -2.56 7.56 20.08
CA GLY A 94 -2.69 6.67 21.25
C GLY A 94 -4.02 6.84 21.98
N LYS A 95 -4.47 8.09 22.18
CA LYS A 95 -5.79 8.39 22.76
C LYS A 95 -6.94 7.87 21.91
N LYS A 96 -6.87 8.05 20.59
CA LYS A 96 -7.90 7.54 19.67
C LYS A 96 -7.96 6.02 19.65
N LEU A 97 -6.82 5.32 19.68
CA LEU A 97 -6.81 3.86 19.79
C LEU A 97 -7.49 3.37 21.07
N VAL A 98 -7.25 4.03 22.20
CA VAL A 98 -7.92 3.69 23.46
C VAL A 98 -9.42 3.99 23.41
N GLU A 99 -9.83 5.10 22.79
CA GLU A 99 -11.24 5.47 22.63
C GLU A 99 -12.01 4.46 21.78
N GLU A 100 -11.44 4.01 20.66
CA GLU A 100 -12.11 3.10 19.70
C GLU A 100 -12.00 1.62 20.09
N PHE A 101 -10.89 1.19 20.69
CA PHE A 101 -10.60 -0.22 20.97
C PHE A 101 -10.58 -0.56 22.47
N GLY A 102 -10.79 0.42 23.35
CA GLY A 102 -10.76 0.30 24.82
C GLY A 102 -9.36 0.26 25.43
N SER A 103 -8.35 -0.22 24.70
CA SER A 103 -6.94 -0.16 25.09
C SER A 103 -6.03 -0.26 23.85
N TYR A 104 -4.76 0.12 24.00
CA TYR A 104 -3.76 -0.10 22.95
C TYR A 104 -3.55 -1.59 22.70
N GLU A 105 -3.55 -2.39 23.76
CA GLU A 105 -3.30 -3.82 23.72
C GLU A 105 -4.43 -4.57 22.98
N ASN A 106 -5.68 -4.11 23.14
CA ASN A 106 -6.82 -4.63 22.37
C ASN A 106 -6.66 -4.32 20.88
N TRP A 107 -6.30 -3.08 20.54
CA TRP A 107 -6.02 -2.69 19.16
C TRP A 107 -4.88 -3.53 18.56
N GLU A 108 -3.78 -3.71 19.29
CA GLU A 108 -2.62 -4.46 18.80
C GLU A 108 -2.96 -5.94 18.55
N ALA A 109 -3.74 -6.55 19.47
CA ALA A 109 -4.21 -7.91 19.32
C ALA A 109 -5.12 -8.08 18.09
N ASP A 110 -6.08 -7.17 17.91
CA ASP A 110 -6.98 -7.16 16.75
C ASP A 110 -6.23 -6.95 15.43
N PHE A 111 -5.34 -5.95 15.37
CA PHE A 111 -4.55 -5.64 14.19
C PHE A 111 -3.63 -6.79 13.78
N LYS A 112 -2.97 -7.45 14.75
CA LYS A 112 -2.19 -8.67 14.49
C LYS A 112 -3.08 -9.82 14.03
N GLY A 113 -4.28 -9.96 14.60
CA GLY A 113 -5.29 -10.93 14.17
C GLY A 113 -5.63 -10.79 12.69
N VAL A 114 -5.91 -9.57 12.22
CA VAL A 114 -6.16 -9.27 10.79
C VAL A 114 -4.99 -9.72 9.91
N GLY A 115 -3.74 -9.46 10.33
CA GLY A 115 -2.53 -9.87 9.61
C GLY A 115 -2.34 -11.39 9.47
N THR A 116 -3.07 -12.21 10.22
CA THR A 116 -3.00 -13.68 10.18
C THR A 116 -4.08 -14.33 9.31
N VAL A 117 -5.02 -13.55 8.78
CA VAL A 117 -6.11 -14.05 7.93
C VAL A 117 -5.53 -14.66 6.65
N ARG A 118 -6.10 -15.79 6.21
CA ARG A 118 -5.66 -16.49 5.00
C ARG A 118 -6.04 -15.72 3.73
N GLY A 119 -5.08 -15.54 2.84
CA GLY A 119 -5.27 -14.91 1.53
C GLY A 119 -4.21 -13.86 1.23
N ILE A 120 -4.20 -13.36 0.00
CA ILE A 120 -3.38 -12.20 -0.37
C ILE A 120 -4.13 -10.95 0.07
N GLY A 121 -3.52 -10.11 0.89
CA GLY A 121 -4.18 -8.92 1.42
C GLY A 121 -3.26 -8.04 2.27
N TRP A 122 -3.89 -7.09 2.97
CA TRP A 122 -3.23 -6.09 3.81
C TRP A 122 -3.99 -5.94 5.14
N ALA A 123 -3.26 -5.66 6.22
CA ALA A 123 -3.81 -5.13 7.45
C ALA A 123 -3.57 -3.62 7.49
N ILE A 124 -4.63 -2.82 7.61
CA ILE A 124 -4.56 -1.35 7.51
C ILE A 124 -5.32 -0.75 8.70
N LEU A 125 -4.63 0.11 9.45
CA LEU A 125 -5.26 1.04 10.39
C LEU A 125 -5.50 2.34 9.65
N TYR A 126 -6.75 2.79 9.61
CA TYR A 126 -7.15 4.03 8.96
C TYR A 126 -8.11 4.82 9.85
N GLN A 127 -8.26 6.11 9.58
CA GLN A 127 -9.25 6.96 10.21
C GLN A 127 -10.40 7.18 9.22
N ASP A 128 -11.61 6.79 9.61
CA ASP A 128 -12.83 7.22 8.94
C ASP A 128 -13.25 8.60 9.47
N ASN A 129 -13.67 9.50 8.58
CA ASN A 129 -13.92 10.92 8.91
C ASN A 129 -15.40 11.24 9.05
#